data_AF-A0A8S4QJ01-F1
#
_entry.id   AF-A0A8S4QJ01-F1
#
_cell.length_a   1.000
_cell.length_b   1.000
_cell.length_c   1.000
_cell.angle_alpha   90.00
_cell.angle_beta   90.00
_cell.angle_gamma   90.00
#
_symmetry.space_group_name_H-M   'P 1'
#
loop_
_entity.id
_entity.type
_entity.pdbx_description
1 polymer ?
#
loop_
_entity_poly.entity_id
_entity_poly.type
_entity_poly.pdbx_seq_one_letter_code
_entity_poly.pdbx_strand_id
1 'polypeptide(L)'
;DTGSQNNFITCNAAQCLKLKPIPCDSNVQGLGGAAAEINGIIHCPIGTNNRSVFDVDMYVMSKICGDQPVAKLQTHGFSHIAELHLADPGFDIPGPIDVLLGADVFADSLLGERIKGDARQPLAINSLFGWLLLGRTPLITSSLLRVTTNSDELASIVQKFWELDLIPNASPLTPQEVACERAYIAEHYRDSSGRYGVHLPFKDNVEPSFVGSRDVAVRRFKAIERRLTREPVLHQQYTEFMEDYLRSGHMSSVAVKDLNLGRYYPTMCDKARQRDQVRVVFDASAQDVNHKSLNSTLLTGPKLESNIAEVLLRFRFMRLSFWLIFVKCIDKSGSLSTIGIIRELYGDRNRIKSYRNID
;
A
#
# COMPACT_ATOMS: atom_id res chain seq x y z
N ASP A 1 -11.26 19.99 36.68
CA ASP A 1 -10.08 20.36 35.88
C ASP A 1 -10.38 21.66 35.18
N THR A 2 -9.49 22.66 35.30
CA THR A 2 -9.66 23.97 34.64
C THR A 2 -9.59 23.88 33.11
N GLY A 3 -9.03 22.80 32.55
CA GLY A 3 -8.99 22.56 31.11
C GLY A 3 -10.22 21.88 30.53
N SER A 4 -11.13 21.38 31.38
CA SER A 4 -12.33 20.67 30.94
C SER A 4 -13.54 21.60 30.89
N GLN A 5 -14.22 21.70 29.76
CA GLN A 5 -15.46 22.47 29.64
C GLN A 5 -16.70 21.71 30.14
N ASN A 6 -16.65 20.37 30.10
CA ASN A 6 -17.76 19.50 30.45
C ASN A 6 -17.40 18.60 31.64
N ASN A 7 -18.43 17.99 32.23
CA ASN A 7 -18.27 16.98 33.28
C ASN A 7 -18.28 15.57 32.66
N PHE A 8 -17.46 14.67 33.20
CA PHE A 8 -17.32 13.30 32.70
C PHE A 8 -17.38 12.28 33.82
N ILE A 9 -17.91 11.09 33.51
CA ILE A 9 -17.94 9.94 34.41
C ILE A 9 -17.54 8.66 33.67
N THR A 10 -16.82 7.77 34.34
CA THR A 10 -16.46 6.47 33.77
C THR A 10 -17.68 5.54 33.71
N CYS A 11 -17.71 4.63 32.74
CA CYS A 11 -18.73 3.58 32.68
C CYS A 11 -18.78 2.73 33.96
N ASN A 12 -17.62 2.46 34.56
CA ASN A 12 -17.52 1.70 35.80
C ASN A 12 -18.20 2.43 36.96
N ALA A 13 -17.90 3.71 37.16
CA ALA A 13 -18.52 4.52 38.20
C ALA A 13 -20.04 4.66 38.00
N ALA A 14 -20.49 4.90 36.77
CA ALA A 14 -21.92 4.95 36.46
C ALA A 14 -22.63 3.64 36.80
N GLN A 15 -22.02 2.48 36.51
CA GLN A 15 -22.55 1.16 36.87
C GLN A 15 -22.58 0.93 38.38
N CYS A 16 -21.50 1.29 39.10
CA CYS A 16 -21.44 1.19 40.56
C CYS A 16 -22.54 2.03 41.23
N LEU A 17 -22.81 3.23 40.69
CA LEU A 17 -23.88 4.12 41.14
C LEU A 17 -25.27 3.72 40.63
N LYS A 18 -25.36 2.68 39.79
CA LYS A 18 -26.60 2.18 39.15
C LYS A 18 -27.33 3.25 38.33
N LEU A 19 -26.58 4.18 37.74
CA LEU A 19 -27.10 5.24 36.89
C LEU A 19 -27.15 4.73 35.44
N LYS A 20 -28.27 4.97 34.76
CA LYS A 20 -28.46 4.55 33.37
C LYS A 20 -28.17 5.73 32.42
N PRO A 21 -27.18 5.60 31.52
CA PRO A 21 -26.92 6.62 30.50
C PRO A 21 -28.10 6.76 29.54
N ILE A 22 -28.39 8.00 29.15
CA ILE A 22 -29.28 8.34 28.05
C ILE A 22 -28.42 8.45 26.78
N PRO A 23 -28.81 7.81 25.65
CA PRO A 23 -28.05 7.89 24.41
C PRO A 23 -27.81 9.34 23.94
N CYS A 24 -26.59 9.64 23.49
CA CYS A 24 -26.24 10.93 22.90
C CYS A 24 -25.31 10.74 21.69
N ASP A 25 -25.55 11.50 20.63
CA ASP A 25 -24.65 11.55 19.46
C ASP A 25 -23.66 12.70 19.64
N SER A 26 -22.63 12.49 20.45
CA SER A 26 -21.60 13.50 20.72
C SER A 26 -20.24 12.85 20.91
N ASN A 27 -19.19 13.56 20.48
CA ASN A 27 -17.80 13.12 20.62
C ASN A 27 -17.01 14.16 21.40
N VAL A 28 -16.04 13.71 22.21
CA VAL A 28 -15.12 14.61 22.92
C VAL A 28 -13.85 14.76 22.10
N GLN A 29 -13.37 15.99 21.95
CA GLN A 29 -12.05 16.25 21.38
C GLN A 29 -11.08 16.67 22.47
N GLY A 30 -9.96 15.97 22.56
CA GLY A 30 -8.84 16.26 23.45
C GLY A 30 -7.73 17.06 22.78
N LEU A 31 -6.64 17.24 23.52
CA LEU A 31 -5.44 17.94 23.04
C LEU A 31 -4.85 17.24 21.81
N GLY A 32 -4.63 17.99 20.73
CA GLY A 32 -4.10 17.46 19.47
C GLY A 32 -5.15 16.86 18.52
N GLY A 33 -6.45 17.05 18.80
CA GLY A 33 -7.53 16.61 17.92
C GLY A 33 -7.92 15.13 18.07
N ALA A 34 -7.37 14.44 19.07
CA ALA A 34 -7.78 13.08 19.42
C ALA A 34 -9.25 13.08 19.86
N ALA A 35 -10.10 12.32 19.17
CA ALA A 35 -11.49 12.16 19.51
C ALA A 35 -11.68 10.92 20.42
N ALA A 36 -12.57 11.02 21.40
CA ALA A 36 -13.02 9.91 22.23
C ALA A 36 -14.55 9.78 22.15
N GLU A 37 -15.03 8.54 22.04
CA GLU A 37 -16.45 8.23 21.99
C GLU A 37 -17.13 8.40 23.35
N ILE A 38 -18.39 8.83 23.32
CA ILE A 38 -19.25 9.00 24.49
C ILE A 38 -20.34 7.94 24.46
N ASN A 39 -20.56 7.28 25.59
CA ASN A 39 -21.51 6.19 25.77
C ASN A 39 -22.89 6.66 26.28
N GLY A 40 -23.16 7.97 26.24
CA GLY A 40 -24.38 8.61 26.74
C GLY A 40 -24.13 9.74 27.73
N ILE A 41 -25.22 10.33 28.21
CA ILE A 41 -25.25 11.40 29.22
C ILE A 41 -26.03 10.91 30.44
N ILE A 42 -25.56 11.28 31.62
CA ILE A 42 -26.25 11.06 32.90
C ILE A 42 -26.43 12.40 33.59
N HIS A 43 -27.65 12.67 34.05
CA HIS A 43 -27.94 13.76 34.97
C HIS A 43 -27.81 13.25 36.40
N CYS A 44 -26.92 13.83 37.19
CA CYS A 44 -26.69 13.39 38.56
C CYS A 44 -26.34 14.55 39.50
N PRO A 45 -26.97 14.63 40.68
CA PRO A 45 -26.54 15.53 41.73
C PRO A 45 -25.19 15.10 42.32
N ILE A 46 -24.27 16.06 42.49
CA ILE A 46 -23.00 15.88 43.17
C ILE A 46 -23.00 16.65 44.47
N GLY A 47 -22.41 16.06 45.51
CA GLY A 47 -22.17 16.76 46.75
C GLY A 47 -21.27 15.99 47.70
N THR A 48 -21.30 16.40 48.96
CA THR A 48 -20.63 15.68 50.04
C THR A 48 -21.60 14.67 50.67
N ASN A 49 -21.10 13.78 51.53
CA ASN A 49 -21.86 12.68 52.14
C ASN A 49 -23.23 13.07 52.72
N ASN A 50 -23.42 14.33 53.10
CA ASN A 50 -24.63 14.80 53.75
C ASN A 50 -25.42 15.86 52.96
N ARG A 51 -24.95 16.29 51.78
CA ARG A 51 -25.59 17.37 51.03
C ARG A 51 -25.23 17.33 49.55
N SER A 52 -26.25 17.26 48.69
CA SER A 52 -26.12 17.60 47.27
C SER A 52 -25.86 19.11 47.13
N VAL A 53 -24.89 19.46 46.30
CA VAL A 53 -24.40 20.82 46.12
C VAL A 53 -24.62 21.29 44.68
N PHE A 54 -24.39 20.43 43.69
CA PHE A 54 -24.49 20.74 42.28
C PHE A 54 -25.38 19.73 41.57
N ASP A 55 -26.13 20.16 40.56
CA ASP A 55 -26.84 19.28 39.64
C ASP A 55 -26.19 19.43 38.27
N VAL A 56 -25.66 18.34 37.71
CA VAL A 56 -24.81 18.41 36.52
C VAL A 56 -25.06 17.29 35.53
N ASP A 57 -24.74 17.62 34.28
CA ASP A 57 -24.76 16.69 33.15
C ASP A 57 -23.36 16.11 32.98
N MET A 58 -23.25 14.78 33.10
CA MET A 58 -22.00 14.06 32.93
C MET A 58 -22.03 13.20 31.67
N TYR A 59 -21.04 13.38 30.82
CA TYR A 59 -20.82 12.52 29.67
C TYR A 59 -20.11 11.23 30.09
N VAL A 60 -20.68 10.09 29.71
CA VAL A 60 -20.19 8.77 30.09
C VAL A 60 -19.13 8.30 29.10
N MET A 61 -17.97 7.88 29.59
CA MET A 61 -16.90 7.35 28.73
C MET A 61 -16.22 6.14 29.35
N SER A 62 -15.52 5.35 28.54
CA SER A 62 -14.83 4.14 29.02
C SER A 62 -13.68 4.47 29.96
N LYS A 63 -12.94 5.55 29.69
CA LYS A 63 -11.80 6.00 30.48
C LYS A 63 -11.58 7.50 30.29
N ILE A 64 -11.39 8.22 31.40
CA ILE A 64 -11.13 9.67 31.40
C ILE A 64 -9.63 9.93 31.16
N CYS A 65 -8.77 9.40 32.01
CA CYS A 65 -7.32 9.55 31.90
C CYS A 65 -6.59 8.30 32.43
N GLY A 66 -5.26 8.28 32.27
CA GLY A 66 -4.42 7.34 33.02
C GLY A 66 -4.40 7.68 34.51
N ASP A 67 -3.95 6.73 35.31
CA ASP A 67 -3.92 6.84 36.78
C ASP A 67 -3.23 8.13 37.23
N GLN A 68 -3.83 8.79 38.22
CA GLN A 68 -3.35 10.01 38.83
C GLN A 68 -3.12 9.80 40.33
N PRO A 69 -2.02 10.35 40.90
CA PRO A 69 -0.84 10.81 40.19
C PRO A 69 -0.20 9.68 39.37
N VAL A 70 0.57 10.02 38.33
CA VAL A 70 1.23 9.02 37.44
C VAL A 70 2.17 8.07 38.19
N ALA A 71 2.74 8.54 39.31
CA ALA A 71 3.54 7.73 40.23
C ALA A 71 3.35 8.26 41.66
N LYS A 72 3.73 7.46 42.66
CA LYS A 72 3.61 7.81 44.07
C LYS A 72 4.38 9.10 44.39
N LEU A 73 3.71 10.05 45.05
CA LEU A 73 4.29 11.35 45.41
C LEU A 73 5.16 11.27 46.67
N GLN A 74 6.20 12.11 46.75
CA GLN A 74 6.90 12.35 48.00
C GLN A 74 6.14 13.40 48.82
N THR A 75 5.55 12.98 49.93
CA THR A 75 4.76 13.84 50.84
C THR A 75 5.57 14.38 52.02
N HIS A 76 6.83 13.95 52.18
CA HIS A 76 7.68 14.36 53.28
C HIS A 76 7.98 15.87 53.20
N GLY A 77 7.63 16.61 54.27
CA GLY A 77 7.87 18.04 54.37
C GLY A 77 6.67 18.93 54.06
N PHE A 78 5.48 18.40 53.73
CA PHE A 78 4.27 19.20 53.57
C PHE A 78 3.57 19.46 54.92
N SER A 79 4.25 20.13 55.84
CA SER A 79 3.70 20.44 57.17
C SER A 79 2.45 21.34 57.10
N HIS A 80 2.36 22.20 56.09
CA HIS A 80 1.25 23.14 55.89
C HIS A 80 -0.08 22.49 55.48
N ILE A 81 -0.07 21.22 55.09
CA ILE A 81 -1.29 20.47 54.72
C ILE A 81 -1.56 19.29 55.65
N ALA A 82 -0.70 19.00 56.63
CA ALA A 82 -0.79 17.81 57.48
C ALA A 82 -2.08 17.75 58.30
N GLU A 83 -2.66 18.89 58.66
CA GLU A 83 -3.88 19.00 59.47
C GLU A 83 -5.14 19.32 58.63
N LEU A 84 -5.01 19.39 57.30
CA LEU A 84 -6.13 19.75 56.43
C LEU A 84 -7.00 18.54 56.10
N HIS A 85 -8.32 18.76 56.07
CA HIS A 85 -9.26 17.77 55.54
C HIS A 85 -9.23 17.80 54.01
N LEU A 86 -8.39 16.97 53.41
CA LEU A 86 -8.21 16.90 51.96
C LEU A 86 -9.44 16.30 51.27
N ALA A 87 -9.76 16.81 50.08
CA ALA A 87 -10.83 16.27 49.24
C ALA A 87 -10.53 14.85 48.73
N ASP A 88 -9.24 14.54 48.54
CA ASP A 88 -8.74 13.21 48.21
C ASP A 88 -7.70 12.78 49.27
N PRO A 89 -8.09 11.92 50.23
CA PRO A 89 -7.15 11.37 51.22
C PRO A 89 -6.04 10.51 50.60
N GLY A 90 -6.24 9.96 49.40
CA GLY A 90 -5.30 9.09 48.68
C GLY A 90 -4.48 9.81 47.60
N PHE A 91 -4.41 11.14 47.63
CA PHE A 91 -3.81 11.97 46.57
C PHE A 91 -2.36 11.62 46.21
N ASP A 92 -1.62 10.93 47.09
CA ASP A 92 -0.24 10.55 46.90
C ASP A 92 -0.07 9.19 46.18
N ILE A 93 -1.14 8.41 46.04
CA ILE A 93 -1.12 7.04 45.49
C ILE A 93 -1.74 7.04 44.09
N PRO A 94 -1.07 6.48 43.07
CA PRO A 94 -1.66 6.33 41.73
C PRO A 94 -2.98 5.58 41.75
N GLY A 95 -4.03 6.19 41.21
CA GLY A 95 -5.35 5.59 41.10
C GLY A 95 -6.14 6.08 39.88
N PRO A 96 -7.15 5.32 39.44
CA PRO A 96 -8.02 5.75 38.35
C PRO A 96 -8.86 6.96 38.74
N ILE A 97 -9.20 7.80 37.75
CA ILE A 97 -10.15 8.89 37.92
C ILE A 97 -11.50 8.47 37.36
N ASP A 98 -12.51 8.44 38.24
CA ASP A 98 -13.86 8.02 37.91
C ASP A 98 -14.78 9.16 37.49
N VAL A 99 -14.54 10.37 38.02
CA VAL A 99 -15.32 11.57 37.72
C VAL A 99 -14.39 12.74 37.47
N LEU A 100 -14.62 13.47 36.38
CA LEU A 100 -13.94 14.71 36.05
C LEU A 100 -14.94 15.86 36.03
N LEU A 101 -14.76 16.82 36.93
CA LEU A 101 -15.60 18.01 36.99
C LEU A 101 -15.05 19.09 36.07
N GLY A 102 -15.94 19.72 35.30
CA GLY A 102 -15.66 20.82 34.41
C GLY A 102 -15.32 22.12 35.14
N ALA A 103 -14.95 23.13 34.36
CA ALA A 103 -14.59 24.45 34.85
C ALA A 103 -15.76 25.19 35.50
N ASP A 104 -16.99 24.87 35.08
CA ASP A 104 -18.26 25.35 35.65
C ASP A 104 -18.38 24.96 37.13
N VAL A 105 -18.34 23.67 37.44
CA VAL A 105 -18.43 23.16 38.82
C VAL A 105 -17.18 23.52 39.62
N PHE A 106 -16.01 23.48 38.98
CA PHE A 106 -14.76 23.82 39.65
C PHE A 106 -14.78 25.24 40.20
N ALA A 107 -15.18 26.23 39.39
CA ALA A 107 -15.21 27.63 39.81
C ALA A 107 -16.13 27.88 40.99
N ASP A 108 -17.35 27.32 40.95
CA ASP A 108 -18.37 27.52 41.98
C ASP A 108 -18.08 26.73 43.28
N SER A 109 -17.21 25.73 43.22
CA SER A 109 -16.84 24.92 44.39
C SER A 109 -15.82 25.57 45.33
N LEU A 110 -15.14 26.65 44.90
CA LEU A 110 -14.02 27.24 45.65
C LEU A 110 -14.50 28.17 46.76
N LEU A 111 -13.90 28.05 47.95
CA LEU A 111 -14.23 28.87 49.14
C LEU A 111 -13.25 30.05 49.36
N GLY A 112 -12.29 30.23 48.45
CA GLY A 112 -11.40 31.41 48.41
C GLY A 112 -10.14 31.32 49.27
N GLU A 113 -10.13 30.51 50.33
CA GLU A 113 -8.93 30.31 51.17
C GLU A 113 -7.84 29.51 50.44
N ARG A 114 -6.58 29.93 50.63
CA ARG A 114 -5.42 29.33 49.97
C ARG A 114 -4.23 29.26 50.93
N ILE A 115 -3.59 28.09 51.00
CA ILE A 115 -2.38 27.86 51.80
C ILE A 115 -1.27 27.47 50.83
N LYS A 116 -0.27 28.34 50.68
CA LYS A 116 0.84 28.15 49.77
C LYS A 116 2.04 27.57 50.51
N GLY A 117 2.55 26.45 50.04
CA GLY A 117 3.84 25.91 50.49
C GLY A 117 5.05 26.54 49.78
N ASP A 118 6.23 25.98 50.01
CA ASP A 118 7.47 26.39 49.35
C ASP A 118 7.47 26.08 47.83
N ALA A 119 8.51 26.52 47.11
CA ALA A 119 8.62 26.45 45.64
C ALA A 119 8.48 25.05 45.00
N ARG A 120 8.52 23.96 45.79
CA ARG A 120 8.33 22.56 45.34
C ARG A 120 7.24 21.82 46.14
N GLN A 121 6.38 22.55 46.82
CA GLN A 121 5.28 22.03 47.60
C GLN A 121 3.95 22.42 46.95
N PRO A 122 2.89 21.64 47.17
CA PRO A 122 1.60 21.95 46.59
C PRO A 122 0.96 23.16 47.27
N LEU A 123 0.20 23.93 46.49
CA LEU A 123 -0.78 24.90 46.95
C LEU A 123 -2.04 24.15 47.38
N ALA A 124 -2.54 24.41 48.57
CA ALA A 124 -3.85 23.95 49.00
C ALA A 124 -4.89 25.06 48.78
N ILE A 125 -6.03 24.72 48.19
CA ILE A 125 -7.17 25.62 48.00
C ILE A 125 -8.40 25.01 48.67
N ASN A 126 -9.10 25.79 49.49
CA ASN A 126 -10.30 25.32 50.17
C ASN A 126 -11.48 25.26 49.18
N SER A 127 -12.24 24.18 49.26
CA SER A 127 -13.44 23.94 48.44
C SER A 127 -14.54 23.27 49.24
N LEU A 128 -15.74 23.23 48.67
CA LEU A 128 -16.91 22.54 49.25
C LEU A 128 -16.68 21.03 49.48
N PHE A 129 -15.72 20.42 48.80
CA PHE A 129 -15.40 18.99 48.91
C PHE A 129 -14.22 18.69 49.85
N GLY A 130 -13.62 19.72 50.46
CA GLY A 130 -12.36 19.63 51.21
C GLY A 130 -11.24 20.40 50.52
N TRP A 131 -10.02 20.29 51.06
CA TRP A 131 -8.85 21.00 50.54
C TRP A 131 -8.31 20.32 49.28
N LEU A 132 -8.24 21.08 48.18
CA LEU A 132 -7.70 20.66 46.88
C LEU A 132 -6.21 20.98 46.80
N LEU A 133 -5.41 20.06 46.27
CA LEU A 133 -3.97 20.25 46.10
C LEU A 133 -3.61 20.52 44.64
N LEU A 134 -2.85 21.58 44.39
CA LEU A 134 -2.42 22.01 43.05
C LEU A 134 -0.93 22.36 43.06
N GLY A 135 -0.18 21.95 42.05
CA GLY A 135 1.21 22.41 41.87
C GLY A 135 2.18 21.29 41.56
N ARG A 136 3.47 21.64 41.56
CA ARG A 136 4.56 20.74 41.22
C ARG A 136 5.18 20.16 42.48
N THR A 137 5.22 18.84 42.56
CA THR A 137 5.89 18.10 43.63
C THR A 137 6.90 17.11 43.05
N PRO A 138 8.03 16.86 43.75
CA PRO A 138 9.01 15.88 43.32
C PRO A 138 8.39 14.48 43.31
N LEU A 139 8.53 13.78 42.19
CA LEU A 139 8.18 12.38 42.05
C LEU A 139 9.31 11.51 42.64
N ILE A 140 8.97 10.36 43.23
CA ILE A 140 9.96 9.38 43.70
C ILE A 140 10.82 8.86 42.52
N THR A 141 10.28 8.88 41.31
CA THR A 141 10.95 8.42 40.08
C THR A 141 11.03 9.54 39.04
N SER A 142 12.25 9.79 38.54
CA SER A 142 12.45 10.64 37.36
C SER A 142 12.03 9.88 36.11
N SER A 143 11.36 10.55 35.18
CA SER A 143 10.96 10.11 33.83
C SER A 143 9.75 9.16 33.74
N LEU A 144 8.54 9.73 33.70
CA LEU A 144 7.40 9.11 33.01
C LEU A 144 6.60 10.19 32.27
N LEU A 145 7.12 10.65 31.12
CA LEU A 145 6.30 11.35 30.14
C LEU A 145 5.52 10.28 29.36
N ARG A 146 4.29 9.98 29.79
CA ARG A 146 3.42 9.03 29.08
C ARG A 146 2.68 9.76 27.98
N VAL A 147 3.25 9.78 26.78
CA VAL A 147 2.55 10.21 25.56
C VAL A 147 1.81 8.98 25.02
N THR A 148 0.49 8.96 25.15
CA THR A 148 -0.35 7.98 24.46
C THR A 148 -0.76 8.55 23.11
N THR A 149 -0.12 8.10 22.04
CA THR A 149 -0.59 8.32 20.66
C THR A 149 -1.61 7.24 20.29
N ASN A 150 -2.66 7.59 19.54
CA ASN A 150 -3.62 6.64 18.99
C ASN A 150 -2.90 5.52 18.22
N SER A 151 -3.10 4.26 18.63
CA SER A 151 -2.39 3.09 18.10
C SER A 151 -2.84 2.67 16.71
N ASP A 152 -4.01 3.12 16.26
CA ASP A 152 -4.66 2.56 15.07
C ASP A 152 -3.96 2.98 13.77
N GLU A 153 -3.43 4.19 13.73
CA GLU A 153 -2.64 4.67 12.59
C GLU A 153 -1.29 3.92 12.49
N LEU A 154 -0.65 3.67 13.63
CA LEU A 154 0.59 2.89 13.69
C LEU A 154 0.34 1.43 13.29
N ALA A 155 -0.74 0.81 13.78
CA ALA A 155 -1.12 -0.54 13.41
C ALA A 155 -1.38 -0.66 11.89
N SER A 156 -2.05 0.32 11.30
CA SER A 156 -2.28 0.38 9.85
C SER A 156 -0.97 0.49 9.04
N ILE A 157 -0.04 1.34 9.50
CA ILE A 157 1.26 1.52 8.85
C ILE A 157 2.08 0.22 8.94
N VAL A 158 2.10 -0.43 10.11
CA VAL A 158 2.80 -1.70 10.32
C VAL A 158 2.18 -2.81 9.47
N GLN A 159 0.84 -2.88 9.39
CA GLN A 159 0.16 -3.85 8.54
C GLN A 159 0.53 -3.67 7.05
N LYS A 160 0.49 -2.42 6.55
CA LYS A 160 0.90 -2.11 5.17
C LYS A 160 2.36 -2.46 4.90
N PHE A 161 3.23 -2.27 5.89
CA PHE A 161 4.63 -2.66 5.81
C PHE A 161 4.76 -4.19 5.64
N TRP A 162 4.04 -4.98 6.45
CA TRP A 162 4.03 -6.44 6.31
C TRP A 162 3.43 -6.90 4.98
N GLU A 163 2.38 -6.25 4.48
CA GLU A 163 1.79 -6.56 3.17
C GLU A 163 2.77 -6.34 2.01
N LEU A 164 3.65 -5.34 2.11
CA LEU A 164 4.68 -5.06 1.10
C LEU A 164 5.87 -6.02 1.17
N ASP A 165 6.22 -6.51 2.36
CA ASP A 165 7.33 -7.47 2.58
C ASP A 165 6.93 -8.92 2.29
N LEU A 166 5.64 -9.22 2.14
CA LEU A 166 5.16 -10.53 1.74
C LEU A 166 5.35 -10.75 0.23
N ILE A 167 6.03 -11.84 -0.13
CA ILE A 167 6.06 -12.31 -1.52
C ILE A 167 4.63 -12.74 -1.88
N PRO A 168 3.99 -12.16 -2.91
CA PRO A 168 2.63 -12.53 -3.27
C PRO A 168 2.55 -14.02 -3.58
N ASN A 169 1.60 -14.72 -2.97
CA ASN A 169 1.21 -16.05 -3.45
C ASN A 169 0.76 -15.92 -4.91
N ALA A 170 1.00 -16.97 -5.72
CA ALA A 170 0.57 -17.00 -7.11
C ALA A 170 -0.92 -16.60 -7.20
N SER A 171 -1.17 -15.47 -7.86
CA SER A 171 -2.53 -14.98 -8.06
C SER A 171 -3.34 -16.05 -8.82
N PRO A 172 -4.61 -16.28 -8.44
CA PRO A 172 -5.45 -17.19 -9.21
C PRO A 172 -5.51 -16.74 -10.67
N LEU A 173 -5.39 -17.69 -11.59
CA LEU A 173 -5.46 -17.44 -13.02
C LEU A 173 -6.80 -16.77 -13.36
N THR A 174 -6.75 -15.73 -14.17
CA THR A 174 -7.94 -15.09 -14.73
C THR A 174 -8.66 -16.06 -15.69
N PRO A 175 -9.97 -15.89 -15.94
CA PRO A 175 -10.69 -16.73 -16.89
C PRO A 175 -10.06 -16.77 -18.29
N GLN A 176 -9.47 -15.65 -18.72
CA GLN A 176 -8.79 -15.54 -20.02
C GLN A 176 -7.49 -16.34 -20.05
N GLU A 177 -6.70 -16.31 -18.97
CA GLU A 177 -5.47 -17.10 -18.83
C GLU A 177 -5.77 -18.59 -18.80
N VAL A 178 -6.82 -19.00 -18.07
CA VAL A 178 -7.29 -20.40 -18.05
C VAL A 178 -7.73 -20.85 -19.44
N ALA A 179 -8.46 -20.02 -20.19
CA ALA A 179 -8.87 -20.34 -21.55
C ALA A 179 -7.67 -20.48 -22.48
N CYS A 180 -6.67 -19.59 -22.37
CA CYS A 180 -5.44 -19.65 -23.13
C CYS A 180 -4.64 -20.94 -22.84
N GLU A 181 -4.51 -21.31 -21.56
CA GLU A 181 -3.81 -22.52 -21.15
C GLU A 181 -4.52 -23.79 -21.65
N ARG A 182 -5.85 -23.83 -21.59
CA ARG A 182 -6.65 -24.93 -22.16
C ARG A 182 -6.43 -25.05 -23.66
N ALA A 183 -6.45 -23.95 -24.41
CA ALA A 183 -6.19 -23.96 -25.85
C ALA A 183 -4.79 -24.49 -26.16
N TYR A 184 -3.77 -24.04 -25.42
CA TYR A 184 -2.40 -24.55 -25.57
C TYR A 184 -2.32 -26.06 -25.31
N ILE A 185 -2.88 -26.55 -24.20
CA ILE A 185 -2.85 -27.98 -23.87
C ILE A 185 -3.55 -28.81 -24.95
N ALA A 186 -4.68 -28.33 -25.47
CA ALA A 186 -5.48 -29.05 -26.45
C ALA A 186 -4.85 -29.10 -27.85
N GLU A 187 -4.21 -28.02 -28.29
CA GLU A 187 -3.82 -27.85 -29.71
C GLU A 187 -2.31 -27.82 -29.96
N HIS A 188 -1.47 -27.78 -28.91
CA HIS A 188 -0.03 -27.86 -29.13
C HIS A 188 0.36 -29.23 -29.69
N TYR A 189 1.35 -29.22 -30.56
CA TYR A 189 1.93 -30.45 -31.09
C TYR A 189 3.45 -30.32 -31.17
N ARG A 190 4.10 -31.46 -31.36
CA ARG A 190 5.53 -31.51 -31.65
C ARG A 190 5.72 -32.08 -33.05
N ASP A 191 6.39 -31.32 -33.91
CA ASP A 191 6.68 -31.78 -35.26
C ASP A 191 7.75 -32.89 -35.26
N SER A 192 7.94 -33.55 -36.40
CA SER A 192 8.94 -34.63 -36.56
C SER A 192 10.39 -34.15 -36.38
N SER A 193 10.64 -32.85 -36.47
CA SER A 193 11.95 -32.24 -36.17
C SER A 193 12.14 -31.92 -34.68
N GLY A 194 11.12 -32.17 -33.86
CA GLY A 194 11.14 -31.92 -32.42
C GLY A 194 10.77 -30.50 -32.02
N ARG A 195 10.29 -29.66 -32.93
CA ARG A 195 9.83 -28.28 -32.66
C ARG A 195 8.38 -28.28 -32.16
N TYR A 196 8.08 -27.36 -31.24
CA TYR A 196 6.72 -27.15 -30.78
C TYR A 196 5.95 -26.28 -31.77
N GLY A 197 4.84 -26.82 -32.28
CA GLY A 197 3.83 -26.07 -33.00
C GLY A 197 2.74 -25.61 -32.05
N VAL A 198 2.41 -24.32 -32.10
CA VAL A 198 1.38 -23.71 -31.26
C VAL A 198 0.43 -22.92 -32.15
N HIS A 199 -0.87 -23.10 -31.95
CA HIS A 199 -1.90 -22.32 -32.63
C HIS A 199 -2.06 -20.95 -31.97
N LEU A 200 -2.43 -19.94 -32.77
CA LEU A 200 -2.78 -18.63 -32.24
C LEU A 200 -4.09 -18.74 -31.45
N PRO A 201 -4.09 -18.49 -30.13
CA PRO A 201 -5.28 -18.71 -29.31
C PRO A 201 -6.25 -17.53 -29.47
N PHE A 202 -7.25 -17.66 -30.33
CA PHE A 202 -8.25 -16.60 -30.54
C PHE A 202 -9.32 -16.60 -29.45
N LYS A 203 -9.77 -15.41 -29.01
CA LYS A 203 -10.77 -15.25 -27.93
C LYS A 203 -12.08 -16.00 -28.17
N ASP A 204 -12.52 -16.10 -29.42
CA ASP A 204 -13.79 -16.73 -29.80
C ASP A 204 -13.62 -18.14 -30.37
N ASN A 205 -12.41 -18.75 -30.25
CA ASN A 205 -12.02 -20.00 -30.95
C ASN A 205 -12.28 -20.01 -32.47
N VAL A 206 -12.46 -18.82 -33.05
CA VAL A 206 -12.66 -18.60 -34.47
C VAL A 206 -11.63 -17.60 -34.94
N GLU A 207 -10.94 -17.93 -36.03
CA GLU A 207 -10.00 -17.00 -36.65
C GLU A 207 -10.75 -15.75 -37.13
N PRO A 208 -10.37 -14.55 -36.66
CA PRO A 208 -11.06 -13.31 -37.00
C PRO A 208 -10.79 -12.92 -38.45
N SER A 209 -11.79 -12.30 -39.09
CA SER A 209 -11.63 -11.59 -40.36
C SER A 209 -11.48 -10.09 -40.10
N PHE A 210 -10.44 -9.47 -40.67
CA PHE A 210 -10.19 -8.03 -40.53
C PHE A 210 -10.61 -7.30 -41.81
N VAL A 211 -11.77 -6.64 -41.76
CA VAL A 211 -12.40 -6.00 -42.92
C VAL A 211 -11.64 -4.73 -43.31
N GLY A 212 -11.32 -4.58 -44.60
CA GLY A 212 -10.57 -3.41 -45.10
C GLY A 212 -9.08 -3.39 -44.71
N SER A 213 -8.57 -4.44 -44.06
CA SER A 213 -7.15 -4.58 -43.69
C SER A 213 -6.21 -4.46 -44.90
N ARG A 214 -6.63 -4.96 -46.05
CA ARG A 214 -5.89 -4.86 -47.32
C ARG A 214 -5.60 -3.42 -47.71
N ASP A 215 -6.60 -2.55 -47.64
CA ASP A 215 -6.45 -1.15 -48.07
C ASP A 215 -5.54 -0.37 -47.12
N VAL A 216 -5.56 -0.71 -45.84
CA VAL A 216 -4.60 -0.19 -44.84
C VAL A 216 -3.18 -0.64 -45.19
N ALA A 217 -2.99 -1.93 -45.45
CA ALA A 217 -1.68 -2.48 -45.80
C ALA A 217 -1.12 -1.91 -47.11
N VAL A 218 -1.94 -1.81 -48.16
CA VAL A 218 -1.53 -1.22 -49.45
C VAL A 218 -1.15 0.25 -49.30
N ARG A 219 -1.92 1.04 -48.53
CA ARG A 219 -1.58 2.45 -48.28
C ARG A 219 -0.24 2.60 -47.56
N ARG A 220 0.03 1.77 -46.54
CA ARG A 220 1.30 1.78 -45.81
C ARG A 220 2.45 1.28 -46.66
N PHE A 221 2.25 0.25 -47.47
CA PHE A 221 3.22 -0.23 -48.44
C PHE A 221 3.65 0.87 -49.42
N LYS A 222 2.69 1.59 -50.03
CA LYS A 222 2.98 2.74 -50.91
C LYS A 222 3.67 3.90 -50.17
N ALA A 223 3.47 4.04 -48.87
CA ALA A 223 4.18 5.04 -48.07
C ALA A 223 5.64 4.64 -47.83
N ILE A 224 5.89 3.35 -47.56
CA ILE A 224 7.24 2.78 -47.48
C ILE A 224 7.94 2.94 -48.82
N GLU A 225 7.33 2.52 -49.92
CA GLU A 225 7.90 2.62 -51.27
C GLU A 225 8.38 4.05 -51.58
N ARG A 226 7.52 5.06 -51.36
CA ARG A 226 7.89 6.48 -51.51
C ARG A 226 9.07 6.91 -50.63
N ARG A 227 9.20 6.35 -49.43
CA ARG A 227 10.33 6.62 -48.52
C ARG A 227 11.60 5.93 -49.00
N LEU A 228 11.52 4.69 -49.46
CA LEU A 228 12.66 3.95 -50.02
C LEU A 228 13.22 4.65 -51.26
N THR A 229 12.35 5.23 -52.11
CA THR A 229 12.81 6.02 -53.27
C THR A 229 13.63 7.25 -52.87
N ARG A 230 13.33 7.86 -51.72
CA ARG A 230 14.02 9.07 -51.22
C ARG A 230 15.32 8.74 -50.47
N GLU A 231 15.40 7.56 -49.86
CA GLU A 231 16.51 7.13 -49.01
C GLU A 231 17.18 5.87 -49.59
N PRO A 232 18.20 5.99 -50.46
CA PRO A 232 18.78 4.85 -51.18
C PRO A 232 19.45 3.83 -50.25
N VAL A 233 20.09 4.28 -49.16
CA VAL A 233 20.71 3.38 -48.16
C VAL A 233 19.65 2.55 -47.42
N LEU A 234 18.52 3.17 -47.07
CA LEU A 234 17.38 2.49 -46.45
C LEU A 234 16.77 1.47 -47.42
N HIS A 235 16.67 1.81 -48.70
CA HIS A 235 16.17 0.91 -49.74
C HIS A 235 17.02 -0.34 -49.86
N GLN A 236 18.35 -0.21 -49.96
CA GLN A 236 19.25 -1.35 -50.02
C GLN A 236 19.08 -2.28 -48.79
N GLN A 237 19.13 -1.72 -47.58
CA GLN A 237 19.01 -2.50 -46.35
C GLN A 237 17.63 -3.17 -46.21
N TYR A 238 16.56 -2.52 -46.68
CA TYR A 238 15.22 -3.10 -46.70
C TYR A 238 15.11 -4.28 -47.68
N THR A 239 15.65 -4.11 -48.89
CA THR A 239 15.65 -5.17 -49.92
C THR A 239 16.45 -6.38 -49.46
N GLU A 240 17.65 -6.17 -48.92
CA GLU A 240 18.47 -7.23 -48.34
C GLU A 240 17.73 -7.99 -47.23
N PHE A 241 17.03 -7.29 -46.33
CA PHE A 241 16.21 -7.92 -45.30
C PHE A 241 15.09 -8.78 -45.90
N MET A 242 14.34 -8.27 -46.88
CA MET A 242 13.24 -9.00 -47.50
C MET A 242 13.74 -10.22 -48.27
N GLU A 243 14.81 -10.10 -49.04
CA GLU A 243 15.40 -11.25 -49.76
C GLU A 243 15.86 -12.35 -48.80
N ASP A 244 16.54 -11.97 -47.71
CA ASP A 244 16.94 -12.91 -46.67
C ASP A 244 15.72 -13.58 -46.03
N TYR A 245 14.68 -12.81 -45.70
CA TYR A 245 13.45 -13.32 -45.08
C TYR A 245 12.74 -14.34 -45.98
N LEU A 246 12.80 -14.14 -47.31
CA LEU A 246 12.28 -15.09 -48.31
C LEU A 246 13.17 -16.35 -48.41
N ARG A 247 14.47 -16.16 -48.55
CA ARG A 247 15.46 -17.25 -48.72
C ARG A 247 15.48 -18.19 -47.51
N SER A 248 15.28 -17.62 -46.33
CA SER A 248 15.13 -18.32 -45.05
C SER A 248 13.81 -19.08 -44.90
N GLY A 249 12.86 -18.92 -45.82
CA GLY A 249 11.55 -19.59 -45.77
C GLY A 249 10.57 -19.01 -44.76
N HIS A 250 10.78 -17.77 -44.28
CA HIS A 250 9.85 -17.11 -43.35
C HIS A 250 8.67 -16.41 -44.03
N MET A 251 8.79 -16.17 -45.33
CA MET A 251 7.68 -15.74 -46.14
C MET A 251 7.59 -16.58 -47.39
N SER A 252 6.37 -16.68 -47.89
CA SER A 252 6.05 -17.34 -49.15
C SER A 252 5.01 -16.50 -49.88
N SER A 253 4.90 -16.70 -51.19
CA SER A 253 3.84 -16.05 -51.95
C SER A 253 2.49 -16.63 -51.52
N VAL A 254 1.57 -15.75 -51.14
CA VAL A 254 0.19 -16.13 -50.81
C VAL A 254 -0.54 -16.57 -52.08
N ALA A 255 -1.37 -17.61 -51.99
CA ALA A 255 -2.18 -18.06 -53.12
C ALA A 255 -3.31 -17.06 -53.42
N VAL A 256 -3.69 -16.93 -54.69
CA VAL A 256 -4.72 -15.95 -55.13
C VAL A 256 -6.05 -16.12 -54.39
N LYS A 257 -6.41 -17.37 -54.06
CA LYS A 257 -7.61 -17.71 -53.28
C LYS A 257 -7.64 -17.13 -51.87
N ASP A 258 -6.47 -16.87 -51.27
CA ASP A 258 -6.33 -16.42 -49.88
C ASP A 258 -6.22 -14.89 -49.76
N LEU A 259 -6.17 -14.18 -50.90
CA LEU A 259 -6.05 -12.71 -50.95
C LEU A 259 -7.26 -11.98 -50.36
N ASN A 260 -8.43 -12.62 -50.30
CA ASN A 260 -9.66 -11.99 -49.81
C ASN A 260 -10.00 -12.35 -48.36
N LEU A 261 -9.12 -13.06 -47.65
CA LEU A 261 -9.36 -13.51 -46.28
C LEU A 261 -9.31 -12.39 -45.23
N GLY A 262 -8.97 -11.16 -45.63
CA GLY A 262 -8.87 -10.02 -44.70
C GLY A 262 -7.73 -10.17 -43.69
N ARG A 263 -6.61 -10.77 -44.09
CA ARG A 263 -5.46 -11.11 -43.22
C ARG A 263 -4.22 -10.32 -43.60
N TYR A 264 -4.34 -8.99 -43.62
CA TYR A 264 -3.25 -8.12 -44.01
C TYR A 264 -2.68 -7.36 -42.81
N TYR A 265 -1.42 -7.67 -42.48
CA TYR A 265 -0.67 -6.97 -41.43
C TYR A 265 0.32 -6.03 -42.10
N PRO A 266 0.18 -4.70 -41.90
CA PRO A 266 1.06 -3.75 -42.56
C PRO A 266 2.50 -3.86 -42.05
N THR A 267 3.45 -3.68 -42.94
CA THR A 267 4.86 -3.53 -42.58
C THR A 267 5.18 -2.09 -42.21
N MET A 268 6.20 -1.91 -41.38
CA MET A 268 6.83 -0.63 -41.06
C MET A 268 8.36 -0.82 -41.01
N CYS A 269 9.11 0.20 -41.44
CA CYS A 269 10.57 0.19 -41.37
C CYS A 269 11.03 1.28 -40.40
N ASP A 270 11.80 0.90 -39.37
CA ASP A 270 12.38 1.84 -38.43
C ASP A 270 13.91 1.73 -38.40
N LYS A 271 14.59 2.85 -38.15
CA LYS A 271 16.05 2.87 -37.97
C LYS A 271 16.36 2.52 -36.52
N ALA A 272 17.14 1.48 -36.28
CA ALA A 272 17.57 1.16 -34.92
C ALA A 272 18.44 2.29 -34.36
N ARG A 273 18.00 2.93 -33.27
CA ARG A 273 18.63 4.11 -32.64
C ARG A 273 20.13 3.99 -32.31
N GLN A 274 20.71 2.79 -32.33
CA GLN A 274 22.09 2.54 -31.90
C GLN A 274 23.03 1.96 -32.98
N ARG A 275 22.56 1.56 -34.17
CA ARG A 275 23.40 0.75 -35.09
C ARG A 275 23.30 1.07 -36.59
N ASP A 276 22.65 2.16 -36.99
CA ASP A 276 22.37 2.45 -38.42
C ASP A 276 21.75 1.27 -39.20
N GLN A 277 21.17 0.31 -38.47
CA GLN A 277 20.59 -0.91 -39.00
C GLN A 277 19.09 -0.74 -39.08
N VAL A 278 18.51 -1.13 -40.21
CA VAL A 278 17.07 -1.10 -40.43
C VAL A 278 16.42 -2.31 -39.79
N ARG A 279 15.29 -2.07 -39.12
CA ARG A 279 14.40 -3.11 -38.61
C ARG A 279 13.08 -3.03 -39.35
N VAL A 280 12.67 -4.15 -39.93
CA VAL A 280 11.34 -4.31 -40.52
C VAL A 280 10.44 -4.92 -39.44
N VAL A 281 9.32 -4.27 -39.19
CA VAL A 281 8.34 -4.65 -38.17
C VAL A 281 7.01 -4.90 -38.86
N PHE A 282 6.37 -6.02 -38.52
CA PHE A 282 5.00 -6.33 -38.93
C PHE A 282 4.04 -5.87 -37.84
N ASP A 283 3.16 -4.93 -38.16
CA ASP A 283 2.29 -4.29 -37.17
C ASP A 283 1.01 -5.09 -36.95
N ALA A 284 1.07 -6.01 -36.00
CA ALA A 284 -0.08 -6.80 -35.51
C ALA A 284 -1.08 -5.96 -34.68
N SER A 285 -0.77 -4.70 -34.38
CA SER A 285 -1.67 -3.77 -33.67
C SER A 285 -2.50 -2.90 -34.61
N ALA A 286 -2.23 -2.97 -35.92
CA ALA A 286 -3.01 -2.25 -36.91
C ALA A 286 -4.49 -2.65 -36.83
N GLN A 287 -5.34 -1.64 -36.69
CA GLN A 287 -6.78 -1.81 -36.55
C GLN A 287 -7.47 -1.83 -37.91
N ASP A 288 -8.49 -2.67 -38.02
CA ASP A 288 -9.44 -2.69 -39.12
C ASP A 288 -10.48 -1.57 -38.99
N VAL A 289 -11.44 -1.51 -39.92
CA VAL A 289 -12.53 -0.51 -39.89
C VAL A 289 -13.44 -0.60 -38.66
N ASN A 290 -13.42 -1.75 -37.96
CA ASN A 290 -14.19 -2.00 -36.75
C ASN A 290 -13.33 -1.90 -35.47
N HIS A 291 -12.15 -1.28 -35.56
CA HIS A 291 -11.20 -1.15 -34.46
C HIS A 291 -10.65 -2.49 -33.90
N LYS A 292 -10.69 -3.58 -34.68
CA LYS A 292 -10.11 -4.87 -34.32
C LYS A 292 -8.69 -5.02 -34.87
N SER A 293 -7.78 -5.52 -34.04
CA SER A 293 -6.40 -5.87 -34.40
C SER A 293 -6.08 -7.32 -33.99
N LEU A 294 -5.04 -7.93 -34.57
CA LEU A 294 -4.62 -9.28 -34.19
C LEU A 294 -4.36 -9.37 -32.69
N ASN A 295 -3.59 -8.42 -32.13
CA ASN A 295 -3.29 -8.38 -30.69
C ASN A 295 -4.56 -8.30 -29.83
N SER A 296 -5.60 -7.59 -30.27
CA SER A 296 -6.86 -7.48 -29.53
C SER A 296 -7.71 -8.77 -29.57
N THR A 297 -7.49 -9.62 -30.57
CA THR A 297 -8.26 -10.85 -30.80
C THR A 297 -7.65 -12.11 -30.16
N LEU A 298 -6.38 -12.03 -29.73
CA LEU A 298 -5.69 -13.15 -29.08
C LEU A 298 -5.98 -13.20 -27.58
N LEU A 299 -6.05 -14.41 -27.04
CA LEU A 299 -6.07 -14.68 -25.61
C LEU A 299 -4.69 -14.34 -25.02
N THR A 300 -4.71 -13.75 -23.83
CA THR A 300 -3.49 -13.47 -23.06
C THR A 300 -3.31 -14.63 -22.09
N GLY A 301 -2.21 -15.37 -22.26
CA GLY A 301 -1.84 -16.43 -21.34
C GLY A 301 -1.23 -15.91 -20.05
N PRO A 302 -1.09 -16.77 -19.03
CA PRO A 302 -0.55 -16.36 -17.76
C PRO A 302 0.91 -15.93 -17.85
N LYS A 303 1.30 -15.06 -16.92
CA LYS A 303 2.71 -14.69 -16.77
C LYS A 303 3.52 -15.90 -16.28
N LEU A 304 4.28 -16.50 -17.20
CA LEU A 304 5.18 -17.62 -16.91
C LEU A 304 6.51 -17.18 -16.28
N GLU A 305 6.83 -15.89 -16.34
CA GLU A 305 8.06 -15.34 -15.77
C GLU A 305 7.98 -15.25 -14.24
N SER A 306 8.98 -15.83 -13.56
CA SER A 306 9.13 -15.71 -12.11
C SER A 306 9.23 -14.26 -11.67
N ASN A 307 8.75 -13.96 -10.46
CA ASN A 307 8.87 -12.62 -9.90
C ASN A 307 10.35 -12.25 -9.75
N ILE A 308 10.77 -11.12 -10.35
CA ILE A 308 12.16 -10.68 -10.31
C ILE A 308 12.68 -10.48 -8.88
N ALA A 309 11.82 -10.06 -7.95
CA ALA A 309 12.18 -9.92 -6.55
C ALA A 309 12.51 -11.27 -5.90
N GLU A 310 11.71 -12.30 -6.18
CA GLU A 310 11.95 -13.68 -5.71
C GLU A 310 13.27 -14.21 -6.28
N VAL A 311 13.51 -13.99 -7.58
CA VAL A 311 14.77 -14.38 -8.21
C VAL A 311 15.93 -13.66 -7.52
N LEU A 312 15.88 -12.34 -7.37
CA LEU A 312 16.93 -11.55 -6.71
C LEU A 312 17.17 -11.97 -5.25
N LEU A 313 16.13 -12.33 -4.49
CA LEU A 313 16.27 -12.83 -3.12
C LEU A 313 16.99 -14.19 -3.08
N ARG A 314 16.60 -15.14 -3.94
CA ARG A 314 17.31 -16.42 -4.09
C ARG A 314 18.78 -16.23 -4.43
N PHE A 315 19.08 -15.22 -5.25
CA PHE A 315 20.45 -14.84 -5.61
C PHE A 315 21.31 -14.41 -4.40
N ARG A 316 20.72 -13.91 -3.31
CA ARG A 316 21.45 -13.50 -2.10
C ARG A 316 21.80 -14.65 -1.16
N PHE A 317 21.09 -15.78 -1.24
CA PHE A 317 21.36 -16.95 -0.42
C PHE A 317 22.63 -17.68 -0.86
N MET A 318 22.93 -17.64 -2.15
CA MET A 318 24.10 -18.29 -2.72
C MET A 318 25.36 -17.45 -2.49
N ARG A 319 26.48 -18.12 -2.15
CA ARG A 319 27.78 -17.46 -2.00
C ARG A 319 28.34 -16.96 -3.33
N LEU A 320 28.01 -17.65 -4.40
CA LEU A 320 28.41 -17.41 -5.78
C LEU A 320 27.20 -17.58 -6.67
N SER A 321 26.93 -16.62 -7.55
CA SER A 321 25.77 -16.64 -8.42
C SER A 321 26.14 -16.11 -9.80
N PHE A 322 25.68 -16.78 -10.86
CA PHE A 322 25.94 -16.41 -12.26
C PHE A 322 24.62 -16.08 -12.95
N TRP A 323 24.61 -15.03 -13.77
CA TRP A 323 23.49 -14.74 -14.67
C TRP A 323 23.95 -14.89 -16.11
N LEU A 324 23.19 -15.63 -16.90
CA LEU A 324 23.39 -15.76 -18.34
C LEU A 324 22.27 -15.00 -19.03
N ILE A 325 22.63 -14.08 -19.92
CA ILE A 325 21.63 -13.43 -20.78
C ILE A 325 21.52 -14.27 -22.04
N PHE A 326 20.45 -15.06 -22.07
CA PHE A 326 20.05 -15.73 -23.29
C PHE A 326 19.27 -14.74 -24.15
N VAL A 327 19.83 -14.38 -25.30
CA VAL A 327 19.04 -13.70 -26.33
C VAL A 327 18.23 -14.79 -27.02
N LYS A 328 16.95 -14.90 -26.66
CA LYS A 328 16.01 -15.77 -27.36
C LYS A 328 15.73 -15.13 -28.72
N CYS A 329 16.42 -15.62 -29.74
CA CYS A 329 16.13 -15.30 -31.11
C CYS A 329 15.26 -16.42 -31.66
N ILE A 330 14.07 -16.09 -32.15
CA ILE A 330 13.50 -16.92 -33.21
C ILE A 330 14.46 -16.73 -34.37
N ASP A 331 15.22 -17.77 -34.67
CA ASP A 331 16.26 -17.70 -35.67
C ASP A 331 15.65 -17.64 -37.07
N LYS A 332 16.54 -17.47 -38.04
CA LYS A 332 16.16 -17.39 -39.44
C LYS A 332 15.60 -18.71 -40.02
N SER A 333 15.26 -19.70 -39.21
CA SER A 333 14.63 -20.98 -39.61
C SER A 333 13.32 -21.26 -38.85
N GLY A 334 12.88 -20.32 -38.00
CA GLY A 334 11.75 -20.52 -37.09
C GLY A 334 12.09 -21.45 -35.92
N SER A 335 13.38 -21.79 -35.77
CA SER A 335 13.88 -22.52 -34.62
C SER A 335 14.18 -21.53 -33.51
N LEU A 336 13.88 -21.92 -32.27
CA LEU A 336 14.27 -21.15 -31.11
C LEU A 336 15.78 -21.35 -30.88
N SER A 337 16.62 -20.63 -31.63
CA SER A 337 18.05 -20.63 -31.36
C SER A 337 18.31 -19.74 -30.15
N THR A 338 18.88 -20.33 -29.11
CA THR A 338 19.29 -19.57 -27.94
C THR A 338 20.76 -19.23 -28.11
N ILE A 339 21.06 -18.01 -28.54
CA ILE A 339 22.43 -17.50 -28.52
C ILE A 339 22.68 -17.01 -27.09
N GLY A 340 23.36 -17.83 -26.30
CA GLY A 340 23.81 -17.44 -24.97
C GLY A 340 24.95 -16.44 -25.10
N ILE A 341 24.69 -15.18 -24.80
CA ILE A 341 25.78 -14.24 -24.53
C ILE A 341 26.12 -14.41 -23.06
N ILE A 342 27.26 -15.03 -22.78
CA ILE A 342 27.76 -15.12 -21.42
C ILE A 342 28.20 -13.72 -21.00
N ARG A 343 27.48 -13.13 -20.05
CA ARG A 343 27.95 -11.98 -19.29
C ARG A 343 28.12 -12.41 -17.85
N GLU A 344 29.33 -12.79 -17.48
CA GLU A 344 29.63 -13.16 -16.11
C GLU A 344 29.50 -11.94 -15.19
N LEU A 345 28.47 -11.95 -14.34
CA LEU A 345 28.32 -11.04 -13.22
C LEU A 345 28.52 -11.85 -11.94
N TYR A 346 29.59 -11.54 -11.22
CA TYR A 346 29.90 -12.14 -9.93
C TYR A 346 29.38 -11.23 -8.82
N GLY A 347 28.51 -11.75 -7.96
CA GLY A 347 28.09 -11.11 -6.73
C GLY A 347 28.59 -11.90 -5.53
N ASP A 348 29.64 -11.42 -4.85
CA ASP A 348 29.90 -11.80 -3.46
C ASP A 348 29.02 -10.92 -2.57
N ARG A 349 28.61 -11.42 -1.40
CA ARG A 349 27.55 -10.87 -0.53
C ARG A 349 27.64 -9.37 -0.23
N ASN A 350 28.80 -8.74 -0.47
CA ASN A 350 29.07 -7.32 -0.24
C ASN A 350 29.56 -6.51 -1.46
N ARG A 351 29.72 -7.09 -2.66
CA ARG A 351 30.18 -6.35 -3.86
C ARG A 351 29.63 -6.95 -5.15
N ILE A 352 28.83 -6.16 -5.89
CA ILE A 352 28.51 -6.43 -7.29
C ILE A 352 29.67 -5.91 -8.13
N LYS A 353 30.39 -6.79 -8.84
CA LYS A 353 31.40 -6.37 -9.83
C LYS A 353 30.96 -6.83 -11.22
N SER A 354 30.77 -5.87 -12.14
CA SER A 354 30.54 -6.17 -13.56
C SER A 354 31.88 -6.34 -14.26
N TYR A 355 32.13 -7.50 -14.86
CA TYR A 355 33.21 -7.66 -15.83
C TYR A 355 32.60 -7.79 -17.23
N ARG A 356 33.09 -6.97 -18.16
CA ARG A 356 32.74 -7.08 -19.59
C ARG A 356 33.81 -7.93 -20.27
N ASN A 357 33.35 -8.89 -21.05
CA ASN A 357 34.05 -9.74 -22.02
C ASN A 357 34.82 -10.93 -21.46
N ILE A 358 34.40 -12.12 -21.92
CA ILE A 358 35.29 -13.20 -22.33
C ILE A 358 34.89 -13.44 -23.79
N ASP A 359 35.87 -13.35 -24.70
CA ASP A 359 35.71 -13.47 -26.16
C ASP A 359 35.13 -14.81 -26.60
#